data_AF-A0A554VA10-F1
#
_entry.id   AF-A0A554VA10-F1
#
_cell.length_a   1.000
_cell.length_b   1.000
_cell.length_c   1.000
_cell.angle_alpha   90.00
_cell.angle_beta   90.00
_cell.angle_gamma   90.00
#
_symmetry.space_group_name_H-M   'P 1'
#
loop_
_entity.id
_entity.type
_entity.pdbx_description
1 polymer ?
#
loop_
_entity_poly.entity_id
_entity_poly.type
_entity_poly.pdbx_seq_one_letter_code
_entity_poly.pdbx_strand_id
1 'polypeptide(L)'
;MVGEHAHEVRLHAQTISEVFDQDYKKTLETANVLVKKFKISWGAALDTIEEGLIEGGAANEEYLESLNEYAPFLADAGYSVGEFKNIIATGYDLGVFKDKLPDALKEFHLAMTDQTDTTRDALDNAFGITFTDKLFKGIEKGTITTKKALQEIIKESKKYGLSVQQQQQLTSGLFKGAGEDAGGALKIFEAINKALEDQTIVLTPLQQMLKETADAHRELAIAKDEALRSDDYVAFAGEMDLVWTKIQTIFYNALGGIRGAFTDSNEFIAKQIVLFLATTKAMPNIVSSNFR
;
A
#
# COMPACT_ATOMS: atom_id res chain seq x y z
N MET A 1 5.66 -7.35 -20.56
CA MET A 1 4.40 -8.08 -20.87
C MET A 1 4.39 -8.37 -22.36
N VAL A 2 3.69 -9.41 -22.84
CA VAL A 2 3.64 -9.74 -24.28
C VAL A 2 2.18 -9.78 -24.72
N GLY A 3 1.86 -9.15 -25.85
CA GLY A 3 0.64 -9.43 -26.62
C GLY A 3 -0.67 -9.33 -25.84
N GLU A 4 -1.30 -10.48 -25.71
CA GLU A 4 -2.57 -10.74 -25.06
C GLU A 4 -2.62 -10.24 -23.60
N HIS A 5 -1.53 -10.37 -22.86
CA HIS A 5 -1.47 -9.95 -21.46
C HIS A 5 -1.48 -8.42 -21.30
N ALA A 6 -0.89 -7.68 -22.25
CA ALA A 6 -0.99 -6.22 -22.25
C ALA A 6 -2.41 -5.77 -22.62
N HIS A 7 -3.08 -6.51 -23.50
CA HIS A 7 -4.45 -6.22 -23.90
C HIS A 7 -5.45 -6.41 -22.73
N GLU A 8 -5.37 -7.50 -21.98
CA GLU A 8 -6.21 -7.74 -20.79
C GLU A 8 -6.04 -6.64 -19.73
N VAL A 9 -4.80 -6.27 -19.44
CA VAL A 9 -4.46 -5.21 -18.47
C VAL A 9 -5.06 -3.87 -18.86
N ARG A 10 -4.99 -3.50 -20.15
CA ARG A 10 -5.57 -2.27 -20.68
C ARG A 10 -7.08 -2.22 -20.46
N LEU A 11 -7.79 -3.28 -20.86
CA LEU A 11 -9.25 -3.35 -20.76
C LEU A 11 -9.73 -3.32 -19.31
N HIS A 12 -9.00 -4.00 -18.43
CA HIS A 12 -9.32 -4.03 -17.02
C HIS A 12 -9.09 -2.66 -16.36
N ALA A 13 -7.96 -2.01 -16.62
CA ALA A 13 -7.73 -0.64 -16.13
C ALA A 13 -8.75 0.36 -16.70
N GLN A 14 -9.19 0.19 -17.95
CA GLN A 14 -10.23 1.02 -18.55
C GLN A 14 -11.57 0.82 -17.84
N THR A 15 -11.92 -0.44 -17.54
CA THR A 15 -13.12 -0.78 -16.76
C THR A 15 -13.11 -0.08 -15.40
N ILE A 16 -11.97 -0.14 -14.68
CA ILE A 16 -11.83 0.53 -13.38
C ILE A 16 -12.05 2.04 -13.52
N SER A 17 -11.47 2.65 -14.55
CA SER A 17 -11.62 4.09 -14.82
C SER A 17 -13.06 4.47 -15.11
N GLU A 18 -13.75 3.73 -15.98
CA GLU A 18 -15.13 4.02 -16.38
C GLU A 18 -16.16 3.82 -15.25
N VAL A 19 -15.96 2.80 -14.41
CA VAL A 19 -16.94 2.38 -13.40
C VAL A 19 -16.78 3.16 -12.10
N PHE A 20 -15.53 3.43 -11.70
CA PHE A 20 -15.21 4.03 -10.41
C PHE A 20 -14.69 5.48 -10.52
N ASP A 21 -14.74 6.07 -11.72
CA ASP A 21 -14.25 7.43 -12.03
C ASP A 21 -12.79 7.64 -11.56
N GLN A 22 -11.98 6.58 -11.70
CA GLN A 22 -10.57 6.63 -11.35
C GLN A 22 -9.73 7.07 -12.54
N ASP A 23 -8.66 7.82 -12.28
CA ASP A 23 -7.70 8.15 -13.32
C ASP A 23 -7.04 6.88 -13.86
N TYR A 24 -7.20 6.64 -15.15
CA TYR A 24 -6.72 5.44 -15.84
C TYR A 24 -5.20 5.25 -15.65
N LYS A 25 -4.44 6.35 -15.74
CA LYS A 25 -2.99 6.31 -15.65
C LYS A 25 -2.53 6.06 -14.21
N LYS A 26 -3.12 6.74 -13.22
CA LYS A 26 -2.88 6.51 -11.78
C LYS A 26 -3.21 5.07 -11.40
N THR A 27 -4.25 4.49 -11.99
CA THR A 27 -4.62 3.08 -11.80
C THR A 27 -3.51 2.13 -12.28
N LEU A 28 -2.99 2.33 -13.50
CA LEU A 28 -1.89 1.53 -14.04
C LEU A 28 -0.58 1.71 -13.27
N GLU A 29 -0.27 2.94 -12.86
CA GLU A 29 0.91 3.24 -12.04
C GLU A 29 0.83 2.52 -10.69
N THR A 30 -0.34 2.58 -10.04
CA THR A 30 -0.61 1.87 -8.77
C THR A 30 -0.49 0.36 -8.95
N ALA A 31 -1.11 -0.21 -9.99
CA ALA A 31 -1.04 -1.64 -10.28
C ALA A 31 0.42 -2.09 -10.50
N ASN A 32 1.24 -1.30 -11.21
CA ASN A 32 2.65 -1.61 -11.40
C ASN A 32 3.44 -1.67 -10.08
N VAL A 33 3.15 -0.75 -9.16
CA VAL A 33 3.77 -0.74 -7.84
C VAL A 33 3.41 -2.02 -7.09
N LEU A 34 2.14 -2.43 -7.12
CA LEU A 34 1.69 -3.67 -6.48
C LEU A 34 2.36 -4.90 -7.10
N VAL A 35 2.40 -5.00 -8.44
CA VAL A 35 3.10 -6.07 -9.18
C VAL A 35 4.54 -6.20 -8.71
N LYS A 36 5.27 -5.08 -8.63
CA LYS A 36 6.70 -5.09 -8.27
C LYS A 36 6.93 -5.44 -6.81
N LYS A 37 6.16 -4.85 -5.90
CA LYS A 37 6.40 -4.97 -4.46
C LYS A 37 5.90 -6.30 -3.92
N PHE A 38 4.71 -6.73 -4.32
CA PHE A 38 4.13 -7.99 -3.88
C PHE A 38 4.48 -9.17 -4.78
N LYS A 39 5.17 -8.93 -5.91
CA LYS A 39 5.60 -9.97 -6.88
C LYS A 39 4.42 -10.78 -7.41
N ILE A 40 3.32 -10.09 -7.69
CA ILE A 40 2.06 -10.65 -8.19
C ILE A 40 1.89 -10.37 -9.69
N SER A 41 0.92 -11.02 -10.33
CA SER A 41 0.56 -10.73 -11.72
C SER A 41 -0.13 -9.36 -11.83
N TRP A 42 -0.14 -8.79 -13.04
CA TRP A 42 -0.89 -7.57 -13.32
C TRP A 42 -2.38 -7.72 -13.10
N GLY A 43 -2.96 -8.87 -13.50
CA GLY A 43 -4.36 -9.18 -13.22
C GLY A 43 -4.66 -9.14 -11.72
N ALA A 44 -3.86 -9.84 -10.91
CA ALA A 44 -4.05 -9.83 -9.46
C ALA A 44 -3.91 -8.44 -8.82
N ALA A 45 -3.03 -7.58 -9.37
CA ALA A 45 -2.89 -6.20 -8.90
C ALA A 45 -4.12 -5.35 -9.24
N LEU A 46 -4.66 -5.47 -10.46
CA LEU A 46 -5.86 -4.76 -10.88
C LEU A 46 -7.12 -5.30 -10.19
N ASP A 47 -7.21 -6.61 -9.99
CA ASP A 47 -8.25 -7.25 -9.16
C ASP A 47 -8.23 -6.67 -7.75
N THR A 48 -7.05 -6.54 -7.13
CA THR A 48 -6.93 -5.98 -5.78
C THR A 48 -7.40 -4.52 -5.71
N ILE A 49 -7.06 -3.71 -6.71
CA ILE A 49 -7.50 -2.31 -6.81
C ILE A 49 -9.03 -2.26 -6.95
N GLU A 50 -9.59 -3.04 -7.87
CA GLU A 50 -11.02 -3.08 -8.12
C GLU A 50 -11.81 -3.57 -6.91
N GLU A 51 -11.39 -4.66 -6.29
CA GLU A 51 -12.02 -5.18 -5.08
C GLU A 51 -12.04 -4.15 -3.96
N GLY A 52 -10.94 -3.42 -3.74
CA GLY A 52 -10.91 -2.40 -2.71
C GLY A 52 -11.75 -1.18 -3.05
N LEU A 53 -11.85 -0.80 -4.33
CA LEU A 53 -12.79 0.25 -4.78
C LEU A 53 -14.25 -0.17 -4.52
N ILE A 54 -14.59 -1.42 -4.83
CA ILE A 54 -15.90 -2.01 -4.52
C ILE A 54 -16.14 -1.97 -3.01
N GLU A 55 -15.18 -2.39 -2.19
CA GLU A 55 -15.30 -2.50 -0.73
C GLU A 55 -15.43 -1.16 0.01
N GLY A 56 -15.44 -0.02 -0.70
CA GLY A 56 -15.61 1.32 -0.13
C GLY A 56 -14.49 2.27 -0.51
N GLY A 57 -13.45 1.77 -1.18
CA GLY A 57 -12.34 2.56 -1.71
C GLY A 57 -12.78 3.65 -2.70
N ALA A 58 -13.89 3.47 -3.42
CA ALA A 58 -14.44 4.51 -4.29
C ALA A 58 -14.89 5.77 -3.52
N ALA A 59 -15.24 5.64 -2.24
CA ALA A 59 -15.56 6.77 -1.36
C ALA A 59 -14.33 7.28 -0.57
N ASN A 60 -13.17 6.64 -0.77
CA ASN A 60 -11.89 7.03 -0.20
C ASN A 60 -11.02 7.63 -1.32
N GLU A 61 -11.03 8.96 -1.43
CA GLU A 61 -10.28 9.69 -2.46
C GLU A 61 -8.76 9.39 -2.46
N GLU A 62 -8.23 8.88 -1.35
CA GLU A 62 -6.81 8.56 -1.17
C GLU A 62 -6.53 7.05 -1.32
N TYR A 63 -7.48 6.23 -1.78
CA TYR A 63 -7.31 4.78 -1.89
C TYR A 63 -6.14 4.37 -2.80
N LEU A 64 -6.12 4.86 -4.06
CA LEU A 64 -5.02 4.57 -4.99
C LEU A 64 -3.69 5.16 -4.52
N GLU A 65 -3.73 6.32 -3.87
CA GLU A 65 -2.53 6.98 -3.32
C GLU A 65 -1.94 6.19 -2.17
N SER A 66 -2.78 5.72 -1.25
CA SER A 66 -2.40 4.84 -0.15
C SER A 66 -1.76 3.56 -0.67
N LEU A 67 -2.37 2.91 -1.65
CA LEU A 67 -1.79 1.72 -2.28
C LEU A 67 -0.42 1.99 -2.88
N ASN A 68 -0.27 3.11 -3.60
CA ASN A 68 0.97 3.46 -4.28
C ASN A 68 2.09 3.81 -3.28
N GLU A 69 1.82 4.67 -2.31
CA GLU A 69 2.81 5.16 -1.36
C GLU A 69 3.28 4.07 -0.38
N TYR A 70 2.35 3.28 0.15
CA TYR A 70 2.64 2.39 1.28
C TYR A 70 2.92 0.94 0.88
N ALA A 71 2.64 0.53 -0.36
CA ALA A 71 2.96 -0.82 -0.86
C ALA A 71 4.40 -1.28 -0.61
N PRO A 72 5.45 -0.45 -0.78
CA PRO A 72 6.82 -0.86 -0.46
C PRO A 72 6.97 -1.33 0.99
N PHE A 73 6.44 -0.56 1.94
CA PHE A 73 6.61 -0.81 3.37
C PHE A 73 5.76 -1.99 3.85
N LEU A 74 4.52 -2.12 3.37
CA LEU A 74 3.67 -3.25 3.76
C LEU A 74 4.15 -4.56 3.16
N ALA A 75 4.67 -4.55 1.92
CA ALA A 75 5.31 -5.73 1.34
C ALA A 75 6.56 -6.14 2.14
N ASP A 76 7.45 -5.19 2.45
CA ASP A 76 8.68 -5.45 3.22
C ASP A 76 8.37 -5.89 4.67
N ALA A 77 7.27 -5.40 5.25
CA ALA A 77 6.75 -5.84 6.55
C ALA A 77 6.15 -7.27 6.54
N GLY A 78 5.96 -7.88 5.36
CA GLY A 78 5.46 -9.24 5.19
C GLY A 78 3.93 -9.35 5.11
N TYR A 79 3.24 -8.27 4.77
CA TYR A 79 1.82 -8.33 4.39
C TYR A 79 1.67 -8.82 2.95
N SER A 80 0.58 -9.52 2.68
CA SER A 80 0.09 -9.77 1.33
C SER A 80 -0.66 -8.55 0.78
N VAL A 81 -0.85 -8.50 -0.54
CA VAL A 81 -1.59 -7.40 -1.18
C VAL A 81 -3.05 -7.34 -0.69
N GLY A 82 -3.67 -8.51 -0.43
CA GLY A 82 -5.03 -8.60 0.12
C GLY A 82 -5.11 -8.11 1.56
N GLU A 83 -4.14 -8.47 2.42
CA GLU A 83 -4.08 -7.91 3.79
C GLU A 83 -3.90 -6.39 3.73
N PHE A 84 -3.09 -5.87 2.81
CA PHE A 84 -2.91 -4.43 2.64
C PHE A 84 -4.19 -3.72 2.18
N LYS A 85 -4.91 -4.28 1.20
CA LYS A 85 -6.25 -3.81 0.81
C LYS A 85 -7.19 -3.73 2.02
N ASN A 86 -7.27 -4.82 2.79
CA ASN A 86 -8.14 -4.93 3.96
C ASN A 86 -7.76 -3.92 5.06
N ILE A 87 -6.47 -3.62 5.23
CA ILE A 87 -6.00 -2.58 6.16
C ILE A 87 -6.55 -1.22 5.76
N ILE A 88 -6.46 -0.83 4.47
CA ILE A 88 -6.98 0.46 4.01
C ILE A 88 -8.50 0.53 4.22
N ALA A 89 -9.24 -0.51 3.83
CA ALA A 89 -10.68 -0.58 4.01
C ALA A 89 -11.07 -0.49 5.51
N THR A 90 -10.37 -1.22 6.38
CA THR A 90 -10.62 -1.21 7.82
C THR A 90 -10.31 0.14 8.46
N GLY A 91 -9.26 0.84 8.00
CA GLY A 91 -8.95 2.20 8.45
C GLY A 91 -10.11 3.15 8.17
N TYR A 92 -10.62 3.12 6.94
CA TYR A 92 -11.78 3.92 6.53
C TYR A 92 -13.02 3.60 7.39
N ASP A 93 -13.37 2.32 7.55
CA ASP A 93 -14.50 1.86 8.37
C ASP A 93 -14.44 2.31 9.82
N LEU A 94 -13.22 2.38 10.39
CA LEU A 94 -13.01 2.75 11.78
C LEU A 94 -12.86 4.27 11.99
N GLY A 95 -13.05 5.06 10.92
CA GLY A 95 -12.88 6.52 10.96
C GLY A 95 -11.41 6.96 11.06
N VAL A 96 -10.47 6.07 10.81
CA VAL A 96 -9.05 6.40 10.60
C VAL A 96 -8.89 6.76 9.12
N PHE A 97 -9.46 7.92 8.77
CA PHE A 97 -9.55 8.41 7.40
C PHE A 97 -8.19 8.69 6.80
N LYS A 98 -8.16 8.90 5.48
CA LYS A 98 -6.94 9.18 4.72
C LYS A 98 -5.99 7.98 4.75
N ASP A 99 -4.71 8.24 4.54
CA ASP A 99 -3.62 7.29 4.62
C ASP A 99 -3.09 7.00 6.04
N LYS A 100 -3.78 7.47 7.08
CA LYS A 100 -3.28 7.45 8.47
C LYS A 100 -2.95 6.06 9.02
N LEU A 101 -3.80 5.06 8.74
CA LEU A 101 -3.53 3.70 9.19
C LEU A 101 -2.33 3.07 8.48
N PRO A 102 -2.24 3.07 7.14
CA PRO A 102 -1.03 2.57 6.46
C PRO A 102 0.23 3.39 6.79
N ASP A 103 0.11 4.70 7.06
CA ASP A 103 1.21 5.54 7.55
C ASP A 103 1.74 5.09 8.92
N ALA A 104 0.84 4.83 9.86
CA ALA A 104 1.22 4.28 11.15
C ALA A 104 1.95 2.92 10.99
N LEU A 105 1.51 2.06 10.08
CA LEU A 105 2.18 0.78 9.83
C LEU A 105 3.54 0.92 9.16
N LYS A 106 3.73 1.93 8.29
CA LYS A 106 5.05 2.31 7.79
C LYS A 106 5.95 2.70 8.96
N GLU A 107 5.51 3.60 9.84
CA GLU A 107 6.32 4.04 10.98
C GLU A 107 6.65 2.89 11.94
N PHE A 108 5.71 1.97 12.15
CA PHE A 108 5.96 0.74 12.90
C PHE A 108 7.04 -0.13 12.25
N HIS A 109 6.96 -0.35 10.94
CA HIS A 109 7.95 -1.14 10.24
C HIS A 109 9.35 -0.50 10.34
N LEU A 110 9.44 0.82 10.20
CA LEU A 110 10.69 1.56 10.37
C LEU A 110 11.21 1.44 11.81
N ALA A 111 10.37 1.68 12.82
CA ALA A 111 10.74 1.57 14.23
C ALA A 111 11.31 0.19 14.59
N MET A 112 10.68 -0.89 14.09
CA MET A 112 11.14 -2.26 14.30
C MET A 112 12.45 -2.60 13.58
N THR A 113 12.76 -1.88 12.50
CA THR A 113 13.98 -2.08 11.72
C THR A 113 15.14 -1.25 12.28
N ASP A 114 14.87 0.00 12.66
CA ASP A 114 15.86 0.94 13.19
C ASP A 114 16.22 0.64 14.66
N GLN A 115 15.28 0.11 15.44
CA GLN A 115 15.45 -0.29 16.83
C GLN A 115 16.07 0.78 17.74
N THR A 116 15.63 2.02 17.56
CA THR A 116 16.09 3.17 18.37
C THR A 116 15.82 2.96 19.86
N ASP A 117 16.58 3.67 20.71
CA ASP A 117 16.38 3.64 22.16
C ASP A 117 14.94 3.97 22.56
N THR A 118 14.29 4.92 21.88
CA THR A 118 12.87 5.25 22.14
C THR A 118 11.94 4.08 21.87
N THR A 119 12.15 3.36 20.76
CA THR A 119 11.36 2.17 20.40
C THR A 119 11.61 1.04 21.41
N ARG A 120 12.87 0.82 21.79
CA ARG A 120 13.24 -0.18 22.80
C ARG A 120 12.62 0.14 24.15
N ASP A 121 12.75 1.38 24.63
CA ASP A 121 12.20 1.84 25.90
C ASP A 121 10.67 1.67 25.94
N ALA A 122 9.97 1.96 24.85
CA ALA A 122 8.52 1.76 24.78
C ALA A 122 8.12 0.28 24.96
N LEU A 123 8.85 -0.65 24.32
CA LEU A 123 8.61 -2.09 24.45
C LEU A 123 9.05 -2.64 25.82
N ASP A 124 10.19 -2.20 26.33
CA ASP A 124 10.72 -2.61 27.64
C ASP A 124 9.79 -2.18 28.77
N ASN A 125 9.29 -0.95 28.73
CA ASN A 125 8.33 -0.44 29.71
C ASN A 125 6.97 -1.14 29.62
N ALA A 126 6.54 -1.57 28.43
CA ALA A 126 5.25 -2.23 28.25
C ALA A 126 5.29 -3.74 28.54
N PHE A 127 6.35 -4.43 28.13
CA PHE A 127 6.40 -5.89 28.03
C PHE A 127 7.67 -6.52 28.63
N GLY A 128 8.67 -5.70 29.00
CA GLY A 128 9.92 -6.13 29.61
C GLY A 128 11.01 -6.52 28.61
N ILE A 129 12.26 -6.34 29.04
CA ILE A 129 13.49 -6.52 28.24
C ILE A 129 13.53 -7.87 27.53
N THR A 130 13.12 -8.95 28.18
CA THR A 130 13.15 -10.30 27.58
C THR A 130 12.26 -10.41 26.35
N PHE A 131 11.08 -9.76 26.35
CA PHE A 131 10.18 -9.75 25.20
C PHE A 131 10.80 -8.94 24.06
N THR A 132 11.24 -7.72 24.35
CA THR A 132 11.85 -6.81 23.38
C THR A 132 13.07 -7.42 22.70
N ASP A 133 13.98 -8.00 23.49
CA ASP A 133 15.19 -8.64 22.97
C ASP A 133 14.88 -9.81 22.03
N LYS A 134 13.87 -10.63 22.38
CA LYS A 134 13.45 -11.75 21.54
C LYS A 134 12.91 -11.23 20.20
N LEU A 135 12.08 -10.19 20.24
CA LEU A 135 11.43 -9.61 19.07
C LEU A 135 12.47 -8.99 18.12
N PHE A 136 13.35 -8.14 18.63
CA PHE A 136 14.41 -7.50 17.85
C PHE A 136 15.44 -8.48 17.28
N LYS A 137 15.94 -9.43 18.08
CA LYS A 137 16.82 -10.50 17.57
C LYS A 137 16.13 -11.32 16.48
N GLY A 138 14.82 -11.51 16.58
CA GLY A 138 14.03 -12.22 15.59
C GLY A 138 13.96 -11.47 14.26
N ILE A 139 13.78 -10.15 14.30
CA ILE A 139 13.74 -9.26 13.13
C ILE A 139 15.12 -9.16 12.48
N GLU A 140 16.18 -8.90 13.26
CA GLU A 140 17.57 -8.82 12.77
C GLU A 140 18.01 -10.08 12.02
N LYS A 141 17.60 -11.25 12.52
CA LYS A 141 17.90 -12.54 11.89
C LYS A 141 16.97 -12.89 10.72
N GLY A 142 15.95 -12.07 10.46
CA GLY A 142 14.90 -12.36 9.47
C GLY A 142 14.01 -13.57 9.80
N THR A 143 14.01 -14.02 11.06
CA THR A 143 13.19 -15.17 11.50
C THR A 143 11.73 -14.81 11.77
N ILE A 144 11.46 -13.52 11.99
CA ILE A 144 10.10 -12.98 12.04
C ILE A 144 10.05 -11.69 11.21
N THR A 145 8.89 -11.41 10.61
CA THR A 145 8.64 -10.13 9.94
C THR A 145 8.13 -9.09 10.94
N THR A 146 8.13 -7.80 10.56
CA THR A 146 7.54 -6.76 11.41
C THR A 146 6.03 -6.93 11.53
N LYS A 147 5.30 -7.43 10.50
CA LYS A 147 3.91 -7.89 10.66
C LYS A 147 3.75 -8.85 11.83
N LYS A 148 4.61 -9.87 11.90
CA LYS A 148 4.54 -10.88 12.97
C LYS A 148 4.88 -10.28 14.33
N ALA A 149 5.85 -9.38 14.39
CA ALA A 149 6.18 -8.62 15.60
C ALA A 149 4.98 -7.80 16.11
N LEU A 150 4.24 -7.11 15.22
CA LEU A 150 3.03 -6.37 15.59
C LEU A 150 1.96 -7.29 16.18
N GLN A 151 1.75 -8.47 15.57
CA GLN A 151 0.82 -9.47 16.10
C GLN A 151 1.22 -9.98 17.49
N GLU A 152 2.52 -10.17 17.76
CA GLU A 152 3.01 -10.55 19.09
C GLU A 152 2.81 -9.42 20.11
N ILE A 153 3.07 -8.16 19.74
CA ILE A 153 2.81 -6.98 20.58
C ILE A 153 1.32 -6.85 20.93
N ILE A 154 0.44 -6.99 19.94
CA ILE A 154 -1.02 -6.98 20.14
C ILE A 154 -1.44 -8.07 21.13
N LYS A 155 -0.87 -9.27 21.00
CA LYS A 155 -1.16 -10.40 21.89
C LYS A 155 -0.69 -10.14 23.33
N GLU A 156 0.54 -9.66 23.52
CA GLU A 156 1.05 -9.36 24.87
C GLU A 156 0.32 -8.17 25.51
N SER A 157 -0.08 -7.17 24.72
CA SER A 157 -0.93 -6.05 25.17
C SER A 157 -2.25 -6.54 25.76
N LYS A 158 -2.93 -7.48 25.10
CA LYS A 158 -4.18 -8.10 25.61
C LYS A 158 -3.95 -8.90 26.89
N LYS A 159 -2.77 -9.50 27.07
CA LYS A 159 -2.45 -10.38 28.20
C LYS A 159 -2.23 -9.61 29.51
N TYR A 160 -1.48 -8.51 29.46
CA TYR A 160 -1.10 -7.77 30.67
C TYR A 160 -1.98 -6.55 30.94
N GLY A 161 -2.65 -6.03 29.91
CA GLY A 161 -3.31 -4.72 29.97
C GLY A 161 -2.26 -3.60 30.03
N LEU A 162 -2.50 -2.53 29.27
CA LEU A 162 -1.57 -1.40 29.22
C LEU A 162 -2.10 -0.24 30.04
N SER A 163 -1.26 0.36 30.89
CA SER A 163 -1.55 1.66 31.48
C SER A 163 -1.63 2.75 30.41
N VAL A 164 -2.28 3.88 30.72
CA VAL A 164 -2.37 5.03 29.80
C VAL A 164 -0.98 5.50 29.36
N GLN A 165 -0.01 5.54 30.28
CA GLN A 165 1.36 5.93 29.99
C GLN A 165 2.03 4.96 29.00
N GLN A 166 1.88 3.65 29.21
CA GLN A 166 2.43 2.65 28.28
C GLN A 166 1.76 2.74 26.90
N GLN A 167 0.44 3.00 26.83
CA GLN A 167 -0.26 3.19 25.56
C GLN A 167 0.29 4.40 24.79
N GLN A 168 0.55 5.51 25.47
CA GLN A 168 1.15 6.70 24.89
C GLN A 168 2.59 6.45 24.43
N GLN A 169 3.40 5.78 25.25
CA GLN A 169 4.78 5.41 24.90
C GLN A 169 4.83 4.46 23.70
N LEU A 170 3.92 3.48 23.61
CA LEU A 170 3.83 2.62 22.43
C LEU A 170 3.34 3.38 21.20
N THR A 171 2.44 4.34 21.37
CA THR A 171 1.98 5.20 20.27
C THR A 171 3.16 5.98 19.68
N SER A 172 3.87 6.76 20.51
CA SER A 172 4.97 7.59 20.03
C SER A 172 6.23 6.79 19.65
N GLY A 173 6.56 5.74 20.41
CA GLY A 173 7.77 4.97 20.21
C GLY A 173 7.71 3.95 19.08
N LEU A 174 6.51 3.46 18.73
CA LEU A 174 6.33 2.49 17.65
C LEU A 174 5.71 3.11 16.40
N PHE A 175 4.78 4.05 16.55
CA PHE A 175 4.00 4.59 15.44
C PHE A 175 4.25 6.09 15.19
N LYS A 176 5.00 6.75 16.08
CA LYS A 176 5.34 8.19 16.01
C LYS A 176 4.10 9.07 15.83
N GLY A 177 4.24 10.21 15.14
CA GLY A 177 3.13 11.13 14.86
C GLY A 177 1.98 10.48 14.08
N ALA A 178 2.30 9.59 13.13
CA ALA A 178 1.29 8.82 12.40
C ALA A 178 0.42 7.97 13.35
N GLY A 179 1.01 7.48 14.44
CA GLY A 179 0.30 6.79 15.50
C GLY A 179 -0.75 7.65 16.21
N GLU A 180 -0.41 8.89 16.50
CA GLU A 180 -1.33 9.87 17.11
C GLU A 180 -2.46 10.19 16.14
N ASP A 181 -2.13 10.38 14.86
CA ASP A 181 -3.08 10.64 13.79
C ASP A 181 -4.07 9.49 13.57
N ALA A 182 -3.61 8.24 13.74
CA ALA A 182 -4.42 7.03 13.62
C ALA A 182 -5.25 6.71 14.89
N GLY A 183 -5.22 7.57 15.92
CA GLY A 183 -6.00 7.41 17.14
C GLY A 183 -5.31 6.60 18.24
N GLY A 184 -4.00 6.38 18.13
CA GLY A 184 -3.16 5.73 19.13
C GLY A 184 -3.00 4.21 18.96
N ALA A 185 -2.03 3.65 19.68
CA ALA A 185 -1.63 2.24 19.56
C ALA A 185 -2.80 1.26 19.72
N LEU A 186 -3.72 1.48 20.67
CA LEU A 186 -4.87 0.59 20.85
C LEU A 186 -5.84 0.61 19.68
N LYS A 187 -6.06 1.78 19.05
CA LYS A 187 -6.92 1.90 17.86
C LYS A 187 -6.30 1.18 16.67
N ILE A 188 -4.98 1.32 16.51
CA ILE A 188 -4.22 0.58 15.49
C ILE A 188 -4.29 -0.94 15.76
N PHE A 189 -4.16 -1.38 17.01
CA PHE A 189 -4.27 -2.79 17.37
C PHE A 189 -5.67 -3.35 17.08
N GLU A 190 -6.72 -2.59 17.35
CA GLU A 190 -8.09 -2.92 16.96
C GLU A 190 -8.21 -3.07 15.44
N ALA A 191 -7.74 -2.08 14.69
CA ALA A 191 -7.80 -2.06 13.24
C ALA A 191 -7.06 -3.25 12.61
N ILE A 192 -5.87 -3.58 13.11
CA ILE A 192 -5.07 -4.69 12.59
C ILE A 192 -5.70 -6.04 12.92
N ASN A 193 -6.29 -6.22 14.11
CA ASN A 193 -7.03 -7.45 14.38
C ASN A 193 -8.21 -7.59 13.42
N LYS A 194 -9.00 -6.52 13.22
CA LYS A 194 -10.16 -6.54 12.32
C LYS A 194 -9.78 -6.76 10.85
N ALA A 195 -8.69 -6.15 10.39
CA ALA A 195 -8.23 -6.25 9.01
C ALA A 195 -7.65 -7.65 8.67
N LEU A 196 -7.09 -8.34 9.67
CA LEU A 196 -6.44 -9.64 9.51
C LEU A 196 -7.31 -10.83 9.98
N GLU A 197 -8.48 -10.59 10.58
CA GLU A 197 -9.47 -11.64 10.80
C GLU A 197 -9.96 -12.18 9.45
N ASP A 198 -10.11 -13.51 9.32
CA ASP A 198 -10.61 -14.16 8.10
C ASP A 198 -12.02 -13.66 7.79
N GLN A 199 -12.11 -12.60 6.99
CA GLN A 199 -13.37 -12.09 6.50
C GLN A 199 -13.81 -12.96 5.34
N THR A 200 -14.87 -13.76 5.55
CA THR A 200 -15.68 -14.18 4.41
C THR A 200 -16.37 -12.90 3.91
N ILE A 201 -15.84 -12.29 2.85
CA ILE A 201 -16.36 -11.02 2.34
C ILE A 201 -17.73 -11.29 1.73
N VAL A 202 -18.78 -11.03 2.50
CA VAL A 202 -20.16 -10.98 2.00
C VAL A 202 -20.37 -9.55 1.50
N LEU A 203 -20.34 -9.37 0.18
CA LEU A 203 -20.59 -8.08 -0.43
C LEU A 203 -21.99 -7.58 -0.04
N THR A 204 -22.07 -6.31 0.34
CA THR A 204 -23.37 -5.63 0.50
C THR A 204 -24.09 -5.55 -0.86
N PRO A 205 -25.41 -5.32 -0.89
CA PRO A 205 -26.13 -5.15 -2.16
C PRO A 205 -25.53 -4.07 -3.07
N LEU A 206 -25.00 -2.98 -2.48
CA LEU A 206 -24.32 -1.93 -3.24
C LEU A 206 -22.99 -2.43 -3.83
N GLN A 207 -22.18 -3.12 -3.02
CA GLN A 207 -20.90 -3.70 -3.47
C GLN A 207 -21.11 -4.74 -4.56
N GLN A 208 -22.15 -5.57 -4.44
CA GLN A 208 -22.54 -6.55 -5.46
C GLN A 208 -22.93 -5.86 -6.77
N MET A 209 -23.73 -4.80 -6.72
CA MET A 209 -24.09 -3.99 -7.89
C MET A 209 -22.87 -3.35 -8.56
N LEU A 210 -21.92 -2.83 -7.78
CA LEU A 210 -20.67 -2.27 -8.31
C LEU A 210 -19.84 -3.34 -9.01
N LYS A 211 -19.74 -4.53 -8.41
CA LYS A 211 -19.06 -5.68 -9.02
C LYS A 211 -19.70 -6.11 -10.34
N GLU A 212 -21.02 -6.28 -10.36
CA GLU A 212 -21.77 -6.67 -11.57
C GLU A 212 -21.63 -5.62 -12.68
N THR A 213 -21.60 -4.34 -12.31
CA THR A 213 -21.37 -3.24 -13.25
C THR A 213 -19.96 -3.29 -13.83
N ALA A 214 -18.95 -3.52 -12.99
CA ALA A 214 -17.57 -3.67 -13.44
C ALA A 214 -17.40 -4.85 -14.38
N ASP A 215 -17.97 -6.01 -14.04
CA ASP A 215 -17.92 -7.20 -14.89
C ASP A 215 -18.59 -6.96 -16.25
N ALA A 216 -19.78 -6.33 -16.27
CA ALA A 216 -20.48 -6.01 -17.51
C ALA A 216 -19.72 -5.00 -18.39
N HIS A 217 -19.09 -3.99 -17.80
CA HIS A 217 -18.24 -3.05 -18.54
C HIS A 217 -17.01 -3.74 -19.13
N ARG A 218 -16.39 -4.67 -18.39
CA ARG A 218 -15.24 -5.44 -18.87
C ARG A 218 -15.61 -6.31 -20.06
N GLU A 219 -16.73 -7.05 -19.98
CA GLU A 219 -17.24 -7.88 -21.09
C GLU A 219 -17.53 -7.04 -22.34
N LEU A 220 -18.15 -5.87 -22.17
CA LEU A 220 -18.42 -4.96 -23.28
C LEU A 220 -17.13 -4.41 -23.90
N ALA A 221 -16.12 -4.09 -23.08
CA ALA A 221 -14.84 -3.57 -23.54
C ALA A 221 -14.07 -4.62 -24.35
N ILE A 222 -14.08 -5.89 -23.91
CA ILE A 222 -13.53 -7.03 -24.66
C ILE A 222 -14.23 -7.16 -26.02
N ALA A 223 -15.56 -7.21 -26.03
CA ALA A 223 -16.33 -7.38 -27.27
C ALA A 223 -16.12 -6.24 -28.28
N LYS A 224 -16.01 -4.99 -27.80
CA LYS A 224 -15.70 -3.83 -28.64
C LYS A 224 -14.30 -3.91 -29.23
N ASP A 225 -13.31 -4.31 -28.44
CA ASP A 225 -11.93 -4.37 -28.92
C ASP A 225 -11.72 -5.50 -29.94
N GLU A 226 -12.26 -6.70 -29.68
CA GLU A 226 -12.22 -7.82 -30.62
C GLU A 226 -12.83 -7.45 -31.97
N ALA A 227 -13.90 -6.65 -31.96
CA ALA A 227 -14.56 -6.16 -33.16
C ALA A 227 -13.78 -5.06 -33.90
N LEU A 228 -12.89 -4.33 -33.24
CA LEU A 228 -12.32 -3.06 -33.74
C LEU A 228 -10.80 -2.96 -33.80
N ARG A 229 -10.02 -4.01 -33.45
CA ARG A 229 -8.53 -4.06 -33.40
C ARG A 229 -7.83 -2.81 -33.97
N SER A 230 -7.50 -1.86 -33.09
CA SER A 230 -6.90 -0.58 -33.46
C SER A 230 -5.43 -0.45 -33.03
N ASP A 231 -4.77 0.56 -33.59
CA ASP A 231 -3.41 1.01 -33.24
C ASP A 231 -3.26 1.37 -31.74
N ASP A 232 -4.37 1.55 -31.01
CA ASP A 232 -4.41 1.89 -29.57
C ASP A 232 -3.74 0.82 -28.69
N TYR A 233 -3.78 -0.46 -29.11
CA TYR A 233 -3.05 -1.53 -28.42
C TYR A 233 -1.53 -1.30 -28.47
N VAL A 234 -0.99 -0.91 -29.63
CA VAL A 234 0.46 -0.69 -29.81
C VAL A 234 0.91 0.52 -29.00
N ALA A 235 0.12 1.59 -29.00
CA ALA A 235 0.37 2.79 -28.20
C ALA A 235 0.38 2.48 -26.70
N PHE A 236 -0.61 1.72 -26.21
CA PHE A 236 -0.67 1.29 -24.82
C PHE A 236 0.55 0.45 -24.40
N ALA A 237 0.95 -0.53 -25.21
CA ALA A 237 2.11 -1.35 -24.93
C ALA A 237 3.39 -0.50 -24.76
N GLY A 238 3.55 0.55 -25.58
CA GLY A 238 4.64 1.52 -25.45
C GLY A 238 4.56 2.39 -24.19
N GLU A 239 3.37 2.84 -23.78
CA GLU A 239 3.19 3.59 -22.53
C GLU A 239 3.58 2.76 -21.29
N MET A 240 3.22 1.47 -21.29
CA MET A 240 3.58 0.55 -20.21
C MET A 240 5.09 0.31 -20.11
N ASP A 241 5.78 0.19 -21.25
CA ASP A 241 7.24 0.09 -21.27
C ASP A 241 7.91 1.35 -20.69
N LEU A 242 7.36 2.54 -20.95
CA LEU A 242 7.84 3.79 -20.38
C LEU A 242 7.65 3.85 -18.86
N VAL A 243 6.45 3.51 -18.36
CA VAL A 243 6.14 3.44 -16.93
C VAL A 243 7.08 2.45 -16.23
N TRP A 244 7.29 1.28 -16.83
CA TRP A 244 8.21 0.26 -16.32
C TRP A 244 9.64 0.79 -16.21
N THR A 245 10.13 1.44 -17.27
CA THR A 245 11.47 2.04 -17.33
C THR A 245 11.67 3.08 -16.23
N LYS A 246 10.71 4.00 -16.03
CA LYS A 246 10.80 5.04 -15.00
C LYS A 246 10.95 4.47 -13.59
N ILE A 247 10.20 3.43 -13.24
CA ILE A 247 10.33 2.82 -11.91
C ILE A 247 11.66 2.08 -11.77
N GLN A 248 12.17 1.43 -12.83
CA GLN A 248 13.53 0.88 -12.79
C GLN A 248 14.55 1.98 -12.51
N THR A 249 14.42 3.14 -13.15
CA THR A 249 15.27 4.30 -12.89
C THR A 249 15.22 4.74 -11.43
N ILE A 250 14.04 4.85 -10.81
CA ILE A 250 13.90 5.21 -9.39
C ILE A 250 14.62 4.20 -8.49
N PHE A 251 14.37 2.90 -8.70
CA PHE A 251 15.00 1.83 -7.93
C PHE A 251 16.54 1.88 -8.05
N TYR A 252 17.06 2.00 -9.27
CA TYR A 252 18.51 2.10 -9.48
C TYR A 252 19.10 3.42 -8.97
N ASN A 253 18.34 4.52 -8.95
CA ASN A 253 18.77 5.76 -8.33
C ASN A 253 18.84 5.63 -6.80
N ALA A 254 17.90 4.92 -6.17
CA ALA A 254 17.96 4.59 -4.75
C ALA A 254 19.19 3.72 -4.43
N LEU A 255 19.45 2.67 -5.22
CA LEU A 255 20.64 1.82 -5.08
C LEU A 255 21.96 2.57 -5.39
N GLY A 256 21.94 3.46 -6.38
CA GLY A 256 23.08 4.32 -6.74
C GLY A 256 23.40 5.32 -5.63
N GLY A 257 22.36 5.85 -4.97
CA GLY A 257 22.48 6.66 -3.76
C GLY A 257 23.14 5.92 -2.60
N ILE A 258 22.88 4.61 -2.45
CA ILE A 258 23.54 3.76 -1.44
C ILE A 258 25.05 3.65 -1.68
N ARG A 259 25.52 3.70 -2.94
CA ARG A 259 26.96 3.65 -3.25
C ARG A 259 27.72 4.92 -2.86
N GLY A 260 27.02 6.05 -2.70
CA GLY A 260 27.58 7.33 -2.25
C GLY A 260 27.31 7.67 -0.78
N ALA A 261 26.50 6.88 -0.06
CA ALA A 261 25.94 7.24 1.25
C ALA A 261 26.31 6.26 2.38
N PHE A 262 27.51 5.65 2.33
CA PHE A 262 28.05 4.92 3.48
C PHE A 262 28.53 5.83 4.63
N THR A 263 28.10 7.10 4.68
CA THR A 263 28.54 8.05 5.72
C THR A 263 27.44 8.81 6.46
N ASP A 264 26.16 8.81 6.06
CA ASP A 264 25.11 9.39 6.92
C ASP A 264 23.68 8.96 6.52
N SER A 265 22.98 8.27 7.43
CA SER A 265 21.67 7.65 7.22
C SER A 265 20.49 8.64 7.14
N ASN A 266 20.61 9.83 7.75
CA ASN A 266 19.52 10.81 7.81
C ASN A 266 19.29 11.57 6.48
N GLU A 267 20.30 11.68 5.61
CA GLU A 267 20.11 12.29 4.28
C GLU A 267 19.41 11.37 3.28
N PHE A 268 19.51 10.05 3.47
CA PHE A 268 18.98 9.07 2.53
C PHE A 268 17.44 9.10 2.48
N ILE A 269 16.79 9.13 3.64
CA ILE A 269 15.32 9.14 3.75
C ILE A 269 14.74 10.47 3.25
N ALA A 270 15.34 11.60 3.63
CA ALA A 270 14.91 12.92 3.17
C ALA A 270 15.01 13.07 1.64
N LYS A 271 16.05 12.49 1.02
CA LYS A 271 16.21 12.49 -0.45
C LYS A 271 15.19 11.61 -1.17
N GLN A 272 14.76 10.48 -0.60
CA GLN A 272 13.72 9.64 -1.21
C GLN A 272 12.35 10.33 -1.21
N ILE A 273 11.98 10.99 -0.11
CA ILE A 273 10.72 11.75 0.00
C ILE A 273 10.71 12.95 -0.96
N VAL A 274 11.82 13.70 -1.03
CA VAL A 274 11.94 14.85 -1.96
C VAL A 274 11.92 14.41 -3.42
N LEU A 275 12.50 13.25 -3.76
CA LEU A 275 12.51 12.72 -5.12
C LEU A 275 11.10 12.26 -5.57
N PHE A 276 10.32 11.67 -4.65
CA PHE A 276 8.91 11.32 -4.86
C PHE A 276 8.04 12.57 -5.10
N LEU A 277 8.21 13.61 -4.27
CA LEU A 277 7.49 14.89 -4.41
C LEU A 277 7.91 15.70 -5.66
N ALA A 278 9.15 15.54 -6.14
CA ALA A 278 9.61 16.18 -7.36
C ALA A 278 9.09 15.48 -8.64
N THR A 279 8.83 14.17 -8.57
CA THR A 279 8.29 13.40 -9.72
C THR A 279 6.81 13.67 -9.98
N THR A 280 6.02 13.94 -8.94
CA THR A 280 4.62 14.39 -9.10
C THR A 280 4.53 15.77 -9.76
N LYS A 281 5.46 16.69 -9.46
CA LYS A 281 5.54 18.03 -10.07
C LYS A 281 6.13 18.07 -11.49
N ALA A 282 6.92 17.07 -11.89
CA ALA A 282 7.58 17.01 -13.19
C ALA A 282 6.75 16.27 -14.28
N MET A 283 5.49 15.91 -13.99
CA MET A 283 4.60 15.36 -15.01
C MET A 283 4.33 16.40 -16.11
N PRO A 284 4.55 16.08 -17.39
CA PRO A 284 4.18 16.97 -18.48
C PRO A 284 2.66 17.13 -18.51
N ASN A 285 2.17 18.38 -18.51
CA ASN A 285 0.80 18.70 -18.84
C ASN A 285 0.52 18.26 -20.29
N ILE A 286 -0.06 17.08 -20.46
CA ILE A 286 -0.60 16.63 -21.75
C ILE A 286 -2.12 16.54 -21.60
N VAL A 287 -2.74 17.70 -21.37
CA VAL A 287 -4.16 17.91 -21.65
C VAL A 287 -4.23 19.16 -22.52
N SER A 288 -4.15 18.96 -23.84
CA SER A 288 -4.93 19.71 -24.84
C SER A 288 -4.59 19.22 -26.25
N SER A 289 -5.60 19.16 -27.11
CA SER A 289 -5.65 18.56 -28.46
C SER A 289 -5.69 17.02 -28.41
N ASN A 290 -6.84 16.35 -28.58
CA ASN A 290 -7.78 16.53 -29.68
C ASN A 290 -9.22 16.19 -29.23
N PHE A 291 -10.02 17.23 -29.01
CA PHE A 291 -11.46 17.18 -29.24
C PHE A 291 -11.83 18.43 -30.04
N ARG A 292 -12.07 18.22 -31.32
CA ARG A 292 -12.89 19.06 -32.19
C ARG A 292 -13.83 18.14 -32.94
#